data_AF-A0A5A9XF79-F1
#
_entry.id   AF-A0A5A9XF79-F1
#
_cell.length_a   1.000
_cell.length_b   1.000
_cell.length_c   1.000
_cell.angle_alpha   90.00
_cell.angle_beta   90.00
_cell.angle_gamma   90.00
#
_symmetry.space_group_name_H-M   'P 1'
#
loop_
_entity.id
_entity.type
_entity.pdbx_description
1 polymer ?
#
loop_
_entity_poly.entity_id
_entity_poly.type
_entity_poly.pdbx_seq_one_letter_code
_entity_poly.pdbx_strand_id
1 'polypeptide(L)'
;MPLFTYFPTPDFAAKLAKIEKHDPPGHTRILDVIDRILNNPGDADGWMHGEHHGRLKKYVGRSEYRLIYNWCEACRKQAKTLEEKCGFCREVGDNSVIFFNVYHKNEASRV
;
A
#
# COMPACT_ATOMS: atom_id res chain seq x y z
N MET A 1 4.26 -18.82 -4.28
CA MET A 1 4.30 -17.64 -5.17
C MET A 1 3.09 -16.80 -4.83
N PRO A 2 3.23 -15.49 -4.61
CA PRO A 2 2.09 -14.63 -4.32
C PRO A 2 1.14 -14.59 -5.53
N LEU A 3 -0.16 -14.43 -5.24
CA LEU A 3 -1.21 -14.34 -6.27
C LEU A 3 -1.15 -13.01 -7.03
N PHE A 4 -0.62 -11.97 -6.38
CA PHE A 4 -0.49 -10.63 -6.93
C PHE A 4 0.97 -10.17 -7.02
N THR A 5 1.23 -9.31 -8.00
CA THR A 5 2.54 -8.71 -8.27
C THR A 5 2.75 -7.48 -7.40
N TYR A 6 3.93 -7.37 -6.81
CA TYR A 6 4.36 -6.21 -6.03
C TYR A 6 4.69 -5.02 -6.95
N PHE A 7 4.06 -3.88 -6.72
CA PHE A 7 4.36 -2.65 -7.46
C PHE A 7 4.52 -1.45 -6.50
N PRO A 8 5.74 -1.06 -6.12
CA PRO A 8 5.97 0.12 -5.31
C PRO A 8 6.05 1.39 -6.15
N THR A 9 5.41 2.47 -5.68
CA THR A 9 5.69 3.80 -6.22
C THR A 9 7.09 4.27 -5.79
N PRO A 10 7.70 5.23 -6.50
CA PRO A 10 9.00 5.80 -6.12
C PRO A 10 9.01 6.34 -4.68
N ASP A 11 7.96 7.04 -4.26
CA ASP A 11 7.80 7.54 -2.89
C ASP A 11 7.77 6.41 -1.86
N PHE A 12 7.02 5.34 -2.13
CA PHE A 12 6.96 4.18 -1.25
C PHE A 12 8.32 3.52 -1.10
N ALA A 13 8.99 3.24 -2.24
CA ALA A 13 10.30 2.62 -2.25
C ALA A 13 11.35 3.46 -1.50
N ALA A 14 11.35 4.77 -1.72
CA ALA A 14 12.26 5.69 -1.04
C ALA A 14 12.05 5.72 0.48
N LYS A 15 10.80 5.68 0.94
CA LYS A 15 10.49 5.59 2.37
C LYS A 15 10.84 4.23 2.95
N LEU A 16 10.53 3.15 2.25
CA LEU A 16 10.86 1.80 2.71
C LEU A 16 12.38 1.64 2.89
N ALA A 17 13.18 2.13 1.96
CA ALA A 17 14.64 2.14 2.06
C ALA A 17 15.17 2.99 3.24
N LYS A 18 14.45 4.05 3.64
CA LYS A 18 14.78 4.80 4.87
C LYS A 18 14.44 3.98 6.10
N ILE A 19 13.28 3.33 6.13
CA ILE A 19 12.85 2.48 7.25
C ILE A 19 13.83 1.32 7.44
N GLU A 20 14.30 0.68 6.36
CA GLU A 20 15.32 -0.37 6.42
C GLU A 20 16.57 0.06 7.20
N LYS A 21 17.02 1.31 6.99
CA LYS A 21 18.22 1.87 7.65
C LYS A 21 17.97 2.29 9.09
N HIS A 22 16.80 2.85 9.39
CA HIS A 22 16.51 3.48 10.69
C HIS A 22 15.75 2.56 11.67
N ASP A 23 14.98 1.61 11.16
CA ASP A 23 14.19 0.64 11.92
C ASP A 23 14.12 -0.71 11.17
N PRO A 24 15.23 -1.49 11.15
CA PRO A 24 15.27 -2.81 10.51
C PRO A 24 14.18 -3.79 11.02
N PRO A 25 13.84 -3.82 12.33
CA PRO A 25 12.71 -4.61 12.81
C PRO A 25 11.37 -4.18 12.21
N GLY A 26 11.11 -2.87 12.13
CA GLY A 26 9.93 -2.32 11.48
C GLY A 26 9.87 -2.68 9.99
N HIS A 27 11.00 -2.56 9.29
CA HIS A 27 11.14 -2.95 7.89
C HIS A 27 10.76 -4.41 7.66
N THR A 28 11.27 -5.32 8.49
CA THR A 28 10.97 -6.76 8.40
C THR A 28 9.47 -7.01 8.53
N ARG A 29 8.82 -6.40 9.53
CA ARG A 29 7.36 -6.52 9.72
C ARG A 29 6.57 -5.97 8.54
N ILE A 30 7.04 -4.88 7.92
CA ILE A 30 6.41 -4.31 6.73
C ILE A 30 6.47 -5.31 5.58
N LEU A 31 7.62 -5.95 5.35
CA LEU A 31 7.76 -6.97 4.30
C LEU A 31 6.83 -8.17 4.53
N ASP A 32 6.70 -8.65 5.78
CA ASP A 32 5.76 -9.71 6.12
C ASP A 32 4.30 -9.34 5.80
N VAL A 33 3.92 -8.09 6.08
CA VAL A 33 2.57 -7.60 5.76
C VAL A 33 2.39 -7.40 4.25
N ILE A 34 3.43 -6.96 3.52
CA ILE A 34 3.39 -6.90 2.06
C ILE A 34 3.14 -8.29 1.48
N ASP A 35 3.87 -9.32 1.91
CA ASP A 35 3.67 -10.69 1.44
C ASP A 35 2.23 -11.15 1.68
N ARG A 36 1.67 -10.88 2.87
CA ARG A 36 0.27 -11.17 3.17
C ARG A 36 -0.70 -10.45 2.24
N ILE A 37 -0.49 -9.15 1.98
CA ILE A 37 -1.32 -8.37 1.06
C ILE A 37 -1.22 -8.94 -0.37
N LEU A 38 -0.04 -9.38 -0.81
CA LEU A 38 0.14 -9.98 -2.13
C LEU A 38 -0.51 -11.36 -2.28
N ASN A 39 -0.76 -12.06 -1.17
CA ASN A 39 -1.53 -13.30 -1.15
C ASN A 39 -3.05 -13.03 -0.97
N ASN A 40 -3.43 -11.98 -0.24
CA ASN A 40 -4.82 -11.60 -0.03
C ASN A 40 -4.97 -10.07 0.05
N PRO A 41 -5.08 -9.37 -1.09
CA PRO A 41 -5.12 -7.90 -1.12
C PRO A 41 -6.40 -7.32 -0.48
N GLY A 42 -7.44 -8.12 -0.32
CA GLY A 42 -8.65 -7.78 0.43
C GLY A 42 -8.47 -7.73 1.94
N ASP A 43 -7.34 -8.19 2.49
CA ASP A 43 -6.99 -8.10 3.92
C ASP A 43 -6.61 -6.65 4.33
N ALA A 44 -7.47 -5.69 4.01
CA ALA A 44 -7.33 -4.29 4.39
C ALA A 44 -8.02 -4.01 5.73
N ASP A 45 -7.50 -3.05 6.51
CA ASP A 45 -8.20 -2.57 7.72
C ASP A 45 -9.26 -1.52 7.40
N GLY A 46 -9.35 -1.11 6.13
CA GLY A 46 -10.43 -0.28 5.62
C GLY A 46 -9.99 0.64 4.50
N TRP A 47 -10.88 1.56 4.17
CA TRP A 47 -10.67 2.56 3.14
C TRP A 47 -10.12 3.86 3.74
N MET A 48 -9.35 4.58 2.93
CA MET A 48 -8.97 5.95 3.18
C MET A 48 -10.15 6.87 2.83
N HIS A 49 -10.37 7.89 3.68
CA HIS A 49 -11.30 8.98 3.44
C HIS A 49 -10.50 10.29 3.20
N GLY A 50 -11.13 11.33 2.64
CA GLY A 50 -10.46 12.62 2.38
C GLY A 50 -9.65 12.65 1.08
N GLU A 51 -8.49 13.30 1.08
CA GLU A 51 -7.65 13.49 -0.12
C GLU A 51 -7.18 12.17 -0.77
N HIS A 52 -7.12 11.08 0.01
CA HIS A 52 -6.76 9.74 -0.47
C HIS A 52 -7.99 8.82 -0.64
N HIS A 53 -9.18 9.39 -0.82
CA HIS A 53 -10.43 8.63 -0.97
C HIS A 53 -10.33 7.53 -2.04
N GLY A 54 -10.70 6.30 -1.66
CA GLY A 54 -10.70 5.14 -2.55
C GLY A 54 -9.42 4.29 -2.52
N ARG A 55 -8.45 4.60 -1.65
CA ARG A 55 -7.28 3.74 -1.40
C ARG A 55 -7.48 2.88 -0.15
N LEU A 56 -6.83 1.72 -0.11
CA LEU A 56 -6.85 0.81 1.04
C LEU A 56 -5.75 1.20 2.03
N LYS A 57 -6.01 0.93 3.32
CA LYS A 57 -5.00 1.04 4.39
C LYS A 57 -4.82 -0.28 5.12
N LYS A 58 -3.59 -0.60 5.49
CA LYS A 58 -3.23 -1.73 6.37
C LYS A 58 -2.23 -1.27 7.42
N TYR A 59 -2.48 -1.62 8.67
CA TYR A 59 -1.59 -1.40 9.78
C TYR A 59 -0.56 -2.53 9.89
N VAL A 60 0.64 -2.18 10.31
CA VAL A 60 1.75 -3.10 10.55
C VAL A 60 2.15 -3.02 12.02
N GLY A 61 2.33 -4.19 12.65
CA GLY A 61 2.64 -4.30 14.08
C GLY A 61 1.47 -3.83 14.96
N ARG A 62 1.77 -3.14 16.06
CA ARG A 62 0.76 -2.52 16.95
C ARG A 62 0.32 -1.14 16.43
N SER A 63 -0.02 -1.07 15.15
CA SER A 63 -0.35 0.19 14.43
C SER A 63 0.80 1.20 14.40
N GLU A 64 2.04 0.71 14.31
CA GLU A 64 3.23 1.55 14.24
C GLU A 64 3.42 2.12 12.85
N TYR A 65 3.18 1.30 11.83
CA TYR A 65 3.17 1.75 10.45
C TYR A 65 1.79 1.56 9.81
N ARG A 66 1.48 2.41 8.83
CA ARG A 66 0.31 2.32 7.98
C ARG A 66 0.73 2.31 6.52
N LEU A 67 0.44 1.21 5.83
CA LEU A 67 0.61 1.06 4.39
C LEU A 67 -0.63 1.61 3.69
N ILE A 68 -0.41 2.40 2.63
CA ILE A 68 -1.45 2.85 1.71
C ILE A 68 -1.23 2.14 0.38
N TYR A 69 -2.21 1.37 -0.04
CA TYR A 69 -2.12 0.57 -1.25
C TYR A 69 -3.44 0.54 -2.02
N ASN A 70 -3.39 0.01 -3.24
CA ASN A 70 -4.58 -0.32 -4.01
C ASN A 70 -4.36 -1.63 -4.75
N TRP A 71 -5.45 -2.32 -5.08
CA TRP A 71 -5.42 -3.58 -5.82
C TRP A 71 -6.20 -3.41 -7.13
N CYS A 72 -5.51 -3.64 -8.25
CA CYS A 72 -6.00 -3.32 -9.59
C CYS A 72 -7.28 -4.04 -9.98
N GLU A 73 -7.42 -5.33 -9.69
CA GLU A 73 -8.64 -6.08 -10.00
C GLU A 73 -9.88 -5.46 -9.32
N ALA A 74 -9.78 -5.15 -8.03
CA ALA A 74 -10.88 -4.51 -7.28
C ALA A 74 -11.15 -3.09 -7.78
N CYS A 75 -10.10 -2.33 -8.09
CA CYS A 75 -10.20 -0.97 -8.62
C CYS A 75 -10.92 -0.93 -9.98
N ARG A 76 -10.58 -1.84 -10.90
CA ARG A 76 -11.21 -1.91 -12.24
C ARG A 76 -12.66 -2.38 -12.18
N LYS A 77 -13.00 -3.24 -11.22
CA LYS A 77 -14.39 -3.66 -10.94
C LYS A 77 -15.28 -2.52 -10.42
N GLN A 78 -14.70 -1.48 -9.81
CA GLN A 78 -15.44 -0.34 -9.24
C GLN A 78 -15.70 0.82 -10.22
N ALA A 79 -15.56 0.59 -11.53
CA ALA A 79 -15.76 1.54 -12.64
C ALA A 79 -14.68 2.65 -12.77
N LYS A 80 -14.66 3.25 -13.97
CA LYS A 80 -13.61 4.14 -14.53
C LYS A 80 -13.18 5.33 -13.65
N THR A 81 -13.99 5.75 -12.69
CA THR A 81 -13.76 6.94 -11.85
C THR A 81 -12.49 6.84 -10.98
N LEU A 82 -11.99 5.63 -10.72
CA LEU A 82 -10.73 5.41 -10.00
C LEU A 82 -9.52 5.18 -10.93
N GLU A 83 -9.74 4.79 -12.20
CA GLU A 83 -8.64 4.60 -13.16
C GLU A 83 -7.86 5.89 -13.40
N GLU A 84 -8.57 7.02 -13.54
CA GLU A 84 -7.95 8.34 -13.73
C GLU A 84 -7.12 8.80 -12.51
N LYS A 85 -7.45 8.30 -11.31
CA LYS A 85 -6.78 8.67 -10.06
C LYS A 85 -5.57 7.79 -9.73
N CYS A 86 -5.48 6.60 -10.33
CA CYS A 86 -4.43 5.65 -10.04
C CYS A 86 -3.14 5.96 -10.83
N GLY A 87 -3.24 6.48 -12.06
CA GLY A 87 -2.09 6.80 -12.92
C GLY A 87 -1.40 5.57 -13.54
N PHE A 88 -1.38 4.43 -12.86
CA PHE A 88 -0.65 3.22 -13.28
C PHE A 88 -1.48 2.18 -14.03
N CYS A 89 -2.78 2.43 -14.27
CA CYS A 89 -3.67 1.42 -14.87
C CYS A 89 -3.23 0.95 -16.27
N ARG A 90 -2.42 1.74 -16.99
CA ARG A 90 -1.86 1.37 -18.30
C ARG A 90 -0.52 0.63 -18.22
N GLU A 91 0.10 0.61 -17.05
CA GLU A 91 1.46 0.09 -16.83
C GLU A 91 1.46 -1.24 -16.07
N VAL A 92 0.39 -1.55 -15.33
CA VAL A 92 0.29 -2.77 -14.52
C VAL A 92 -0.91 -3.65 -14.91
N GLY A 93 -0.71 -4.96 -14.82
CA GLY A 93 -1.77 -5.96 -15.01
C GLY A 93 -2.80 -5.97 -13.86
N ASP A 94 -3.89 -6.72 -14.06
CA ASP A 94 -4.98 -6.84 -13.07
C ASP A 94 -4.53 -7.46 -11.75
N ASN A 95 -3.57 -8.40 -11.84
CA ASN A 95 -2.99 -9.11 -10.71
C ASN A 95 -1.83 -8.32 -10.09
N SER A 96 -2.03 -7.03 -9.82
CA SER A 96 -1.04 -6.15 -9.22
C SER A 96 -1.59 -5.42 -8.00
N VAL A 97 -0.72 -5.26 -7.00
CA VAL A 97 -0.95 -4.42 -5.83
C VAL A 97 0.03 -3.25 -5.87
N ILE A 98 -0.52 -2.04 -5.92
CA ILE A 98 0.23 -0.80 -5.98
C ILE A 98 0.38 -0.25 -4.57
N PHE A 99 1.61 -0.09 -4.09
CA PHE A 99 1.95 0.51 -2.80
C PHE A 99 2.32 1.98 -2.99
N PHE A 100 1.48 2.88 -2.48
CA PHE A 100 1.63 4.32 -2.71
C PHE A 100 2.46 5.01 -1.64
N ASN A 101 2.27 4.63 -0.36
CA ASN A 101 2.95 5.29 0.74
C ASN A 101 2.99 4.40 2.00
N VAL A 102 3.93 4.71 2.89
CA VAL A 102 4.03 4.15 4.24
C VAL A 102 4.21 5.31 5.22
N TYR A 103 3.45 5.29 6.31
CA TYR A 103 3.51 6.29 7.37
C TYR A 103 3.83 5.61 8.69
N HIS A 104 4.76 6.16 9.45
CA HIS A 104 4.91 5.82 10.86
C HIS A 104 3.93 6.64 11.71
N LYS A 105 3.45 6.08 12.83
CA LYS A 105 2.52 6.75 13.76
C LYS A 105 3.02 8.12 14.24
N ASN A 106 4.34 8.29 14.36
CA ASN A 106 4.95 9.56 14.78
C ASN A 106 4.90 10.63 13.68
N GLU A 107 4.77 10.24 12.40
CA GLU A 107 4.57 11.18 11.29
C GLU A 107 3.11 11.63 11.20
N ALA A 108 2.16 10.80 11.63
CA ALA A 108 0.73 11.11 11.61
C ALA A 108 0.32 12.22 12.60
N SER A 109 1.15 12.54 13.60
CA SER A 109 0.89 13.59 14.60
C SER A 109 1.39 14.98 14.19
N ARG A 110 1.88 15.19 12.95
CA ARG A 110 2.37 16.49 12.45
C ARG A 110 1.38 17.22 11.53
N VAL A 111 0.10 16.91 11.60
CA VAL A 111 -0.97 17.64 10.89
C VAL A 111 -1.84 18.37 11.91
#